data_AF-A0A2P1AAU4-F1
#
_entry.id   AF-A0A2P1AAU4-F1
#
_cell.length_a   1.000
_cell.length_b   1.000
_cell.length_c   1.000
_cell.angle_alpha   90.00
_cell.angle_beta   90.00
_cell.angle_gamma   90.00
#
_symmetry.space_group_name_H-M   'P 1'
#
loop_
_entity.id
_entity.type
_entity.pdbx_description
1 polymer ?
#
loop_
_entity_poly.entity_id
_entity_poly.type
_entity_poly.pdbx_seq_one_letter_code
_entity_poly.pdbx_strand_id
1 'polypeptide(L)' 'GASKRLSNQIPLIILSFALHDFGENLQTTMLHLLQEKDKLSHLLQEDSEAAKHRNYLSGRVNRLSKAYQCLKDFSCL' A
#
# COMPACT_ATOMS: atom_id res chain seq x y z
N GLY A 1 -0.73 30.05 -38.50
CA GLY A 1 0.58 30.61 -38.10
C GLY A 1 1.27 29.70 -37.09
N ALA A 2 2.60 29.67 -37.09
CA ALA A 2 3.40 28.79 -36.22
C ALA A 2 3.09 28.97 -34.71
N SER A 3 2.76 30.19 -34.28
CA SER A 3 2.35 30.49 -32.90
C SER A 3 1.14 29.67 -32.43
N LYS A 4 0.04 29.60 -33.22
CA LYS A 4 -1.15 28.80 -32.88
C LYS A 4 -0.88 27.29 -32.83
N ARG A 5 0.08 26.82 -33.64
CA ARG A 5 0.49 25.41 -33.60
C ARG A 5 1.26 25.13 -32.31
N LEU A 6 2.22 25.98 -31.97
CA LEU A 6 3.03 25.82 -30.76
C LEU A 6 2.21 25.96 -29.48
N SER A 7 1.27 26.91 -29.43
CA SER A 7 0.37 27.10 -28.28
C SER A 7 -0.48 25.86 -27.98
N ASN A 8 -0.76 25.04 -28.98
CA ASN A 8 -1.52 23.80 -28.82
C ASN A 8 -0.62 22.59 -28.62
N GLN A 9 0.50 22.51 -29.33
CA GLN A 9 1.38 21.35 -29.32
C GLN A 9 2.22 21.26 -28.03
N ILE A 10 2.67 22.38 -27.47
CA ILE A 10 3.48 22.36 -26.24
C ILE A 10 2.68 21.76 -25.07
N PRO A 11 1.43 22.19 -24.79
CA PRO A 11 0.61 21.54 -23.76
C PRO A 11 0.35 20.06 -24.02
N LEU A 12 0.12 19.67 -25.29
CA LEU A 12 -0.12 18.26 -25.64
C LEU A 12 1.11 17.38 -25.43
N ILE A 13 2.31 17.89 -25.75
CA ILE A 13 3.57 17.19 -25.47
C ILE A 13 3.76 17.03 -23.96
N ILE A 14 3.52 18.09 -23.18
CA ILE A 14 3.61 18.02 -21.71
C ILE A 14 2.61 16.99 -21.17
N LEU A 15 1.37 17.00 -21.63
CA LEU A 15 0.34 16.04 -21.21
C LEU A 15 0.73 14.60 -21.54
N SER A 16 1.18 14.34 -22.77
CA SER A 16 1.61 13.00 -23.19
C SER A 16 2.75 12.49 -22.32
N PHE A 17 3.83 13.26 -22.21
CA PHE A 17 5.04 12.76 -21.53
C PHE A 17 4.92 12.77 -20.01
N ALA A 18 4.51 13.91 -19.43
CA ALA A 18 4.57 14.09 -17.99
C ALA A 18 3.44 13.38 -17.23
N LEU A 19 2.33 13.07 -17.91
CA LEU A 19 1.17 12.46 -17.27
C LEU A 19 0.90 11.06 -17.82
N HIS A 20 0.76 10.90 -19.13
CA HIS A 20 0.41 9.59 -19.70
C HIS A 20 1.60 8.64 -19.67
N ASP A 21 2.67 8.95 -20.40
CA ASP A 21 3.84 8.08 -20.52
C ASP A 21 4.51 7.89 -19.16
N PHE A 22 4.61 8.94 -18.34
CA PHE A 22 5.14 8.82 -16.99
C PHE A 22 4.27 7.92 -16.12
N GLY A 23 2.94 8.05 -16.18
CA GLY A 23 2.02 7.22 -15.40
C GLY A 23 2.12 5.73 -15.76
N GLU A 24 2.17 5.42 -17.05
CA GLU A 24 2.33 4.03 -17.53
C GLU A 24 3.68 3.44 -17.13
N ASN A 25 4.76 4.22 -17.29
CA ASN A 25 6.10 3.80 -16.89
C ASN A 25 6.21 3.60 -15.37
N LEU A 26 5.61 4.49 -14.58
CA LEU A 26 5.56 4.37 -13.13
C LEU A 26 4.84 3.08 -12.72
N GLN A 27 3.66 2.81 -13.29
CA GLN A 27 2.90 1.60 -12.99
C GLN A 27 3.71 0.34 -13.31
N THR A 28 4.31 0.29 -14.50
CA THR A 28 5.14 -0.84 -14.94
C THR A 28 6.35 -1.04 -14.02
N THR A 29 7.04 0.04 -13.66
CA THR A 29 8.21 -0.01 -12.77
C THR A 29 7.83 -0.45 -11.36
N MET A 30 6.69 0.01 -10.84
CA MET A 30 6.18 -0.44 -9.54
C MET A 30 5.91 -1.93 -9.51
N LEU A 31 5.35 -2.50 -10.58
CA LEU A 31 5.14 -3.95 -10.68
C LEU A 31 6.47 -4.72 -10.77
N HIS A 32 7.46 -4.20 -11.50
CA HIS A 32 8.78 -4.82 -11.56
C HIS A 32 9.49 -4.85 -10.20
N LEU A 33 9.36 -3.80 -9.38
CA LEU A 33 9.92 -3.78 -8.02
C LEU A 33 9.40 -4.95 -7.16
N LEU A 34 8.15 -5.37 -7.38
CA LEU A 34 7.54 -6.47 -6.64
C LEU A 34 8.01 -7.86 -7.12
N GLN A 35 8.63 -7.96 -8.30
CA GLN A 35 9.12 -9.23 -8.85
C GLN A 35 10.51 -9.61 -8.30
N GLU A 36 11.28 -8.63 -7.81
CA GLU A 36 12.61 -8.84 -7.24
C GLU A 36 12.51 -9.43 -5.82
N LYS A 37 12.28 -10.74 -5.73
CA LYS A 37 12.01 -11.47 -4.47
C LYS A 37 13.03 -11.20 -3.36
N ASP A 38 14.30 -11.06 -3.70
CA ASP A 38 15.37 -10.84 -2.71
C ASP A 38 15.29 -9.46 -2.05
N LYS A 39 14.78 -8.45 -2.78
CA LYS A 39 14.59 -7.09 -2.25
C LYS A 39 13.20 -6.86 -1.67
N LEU A 40 12.23 -7.67 -2.07
CA LEU A 40 10.84 -7.52 -1.65
C LEU A 40 10.67 -7.65 -0.14
N SER A 41 11.39 -8.58 0.50
CA SER A 41 11.35 -8.75 1.96
C SER A 41 11.81 -7.49 2.70
N HIS A 42 12.85 -6.83 2.20
CA HIS A 42 13.35 -5.57 2.74
C HIS A 42 12.38 -4.41 2.49
N LEU A 43 11.80 -4.30 1.29
CA LEU A 43 10.81 -3.26 0.95
C LEU A 43 9.52 -3.38 1.75
N LEU A 44 9.11 -4.61 2.06
CA LEU A 44 7.90 -4.91 2.84
C LEU A 44 8.18 -5.10 4.33
N GLN A 45 9.40 -4.81 4.79
CA GLN A 45 9.73 -4.89 6.20
C GLN A 45 8.88 -3.88 6.97
N GLU A 46 8.01 -4.40 7.83
CA GLU A 46 7.12 -3.57 8.63
C GLU A 46 7.90 -2.71 9.62
N ASP A 47 7.38 -1.51 9.87
CA ASP A 47 7.82 -0.67 10.97
C ASP A 47 7.73 -1.39 12.33
N SER A 48 8.78 -1.27 13.14
CA SER A 48 8.88 -2.00 14.39
C SER A 48 7.84 -1.59 15.43
N GLU A 49 7.42 -0.33 15.45
CA GLU A 49 6.39 0.16 16.37
C GLU A 49 5.00 -0.30 15.93
N ALA A 50 4.73 -0.30 14.62
CA ALA A 50 3.52 -0.90 14.07
C ALA A 50 3.41 -2.39 14.43
N ALA A 51 4.51 -3.15 14.30
CA ALA A 51 4.56 -4.56 14.67
C ALA A 51 4.28 -4.78 16.17
N LYS A 52 4.89 -3.97 17.05
CA LYS A 52 4.62 -4.00 18.50
C LYS A 52 3.17 -3.70 18.81
N HIS A 53 2.60 -2.69 18.16
CA HIS A 53 1.21 -2.29 18.36
C HIS A 53 0.24 -3.40 17.93
N ARG A 54 0.47 -4.00 16.76
CA ARG A 54 -0.30 -5.15 16.28
C ARG A 54 -0.25 -6.31 17.26
N ASN A 55 0.94 -6.66 17.75
CA ASN A 55 1.11 -7.77 18.69
C ASN A 55 0.38 -7.51 20.02
N TYR A 56 0.45 -6.28 20.54
CA TYR A 56 -0.28 -5.87 21.74
C TYR A 56 -1.80 -6.00 21.55
N LEU A 57 -2.35 -5.49 20.43
CA LEU A 57 -3.77 -5.58 20.13
C LEU A 57 -4.22 -7.03 19.95
N SER A 58 -3.46 -7.84 19.21
CA SER A 58 -3.73 -9.27 19.02
C SER A 58 -3.78 -10.02 20.36
N GLY A 59 -2.84 -9.75 21.27
CA GLY A 59 -2.83 -10.31 22.61
C GLY A 59 -4.01 -9.84 23.47
N ARG A 60 -4.50 -8.61 23.28
CA ARG A 60 -5.72 -8.14 23.95
C ARG A 60 -6.97 -8.84 23.44
N VAL A 61 -7.12 -8.96 22.11
CA VAL A 61 -8.25 -9.67 21.50
C VAL A 61 -8.28 -11.11 22.01
N ASN A 62 -7.14 -11.82 22.03
CA ASN A 62 -7.08 -13.19 22.54
C ASN A 62 -7.57 -13.31 23.99
N ARG A 63 -7.14 -12.39 24.87
CA ARG A 63 -7.56 -12.37 26.28
C ARG A 63 -9.05 -12.09 26.42
N LEU A 64 -9.59 -11.14 25.66
CA LEU A 64 -11.01 -10.83 25.67
C LEU A 64 -11.86 -11.99 25.16
N SER A 65 -11.43 -12.67 24.07
CA SER A 65 -12.12 -13.85 23.55
C SER A 65 -12.15 -14.99 24.58
N LYS A 66 -11.06 -15.21 25.31
CA LYS A 66 -11.01 -16.20 26.40
C LYS A 66 -11.95 -15.83 27.54
N ALA A 67 -11.94 -14.57 27.98
CA ALA A 67 -12.83 -14.10 29.04
C ALA A 67 -14.31 -14.26 28.64
N TYR A 68 -14.65 -13.92 27.40
CA TYR A 68 -15.98 -14.14 26.85
C TYR A 68 -16.37 -15.62 26.86
N GLN A 69 -15.47 -16.51 26.44
CA GLN A 69 -15.73 -17.95 26.46
C GLN A 69 -15.98 -18.47 27.88
N CYS A 70 -15.18 -18.05 28.87
CA CYS A 70 -15.41 -18.41 30.27
C CYS A 70 -16.78 -17.93 30.78
N LEU A 71 -17.18 -16.70 30.43
CA LEU A 71 -18.50 -16.17 30.79
C LEU A 71 -19.63 -16.97 30.16
N LYS A 72 -19.47 -17.35 28.89
CA LYS A 72 -20.44 -18.18 28.18
C LYS A 72 -20.56 -19.57 28.81
N ASP A 73 -19.43 -20.22 29.09
CA ASP A 73 -19.40 -21.55 29.71
C ASP A 73 -20.05 -21.52 31.10
N PHE A 74 -19.81 -20.47 31.88
CA PHE A 74 -20.47 -20.26 33.18
C PHE A 74 -21.98 -20.07 33.04
N SER A 75 -22.45 -19.32 32.04
CA SER A 75 -23.89 -19.08 31.83
C SER A 75 -24.67 -20.31 31.30
N CYS A 76 -23.95 -21.32 30.80
CA CYS A 76 -24.54 -22.58 30.31
C CYS A 76 -24.57 -23.69 31.37
N LEU A 77 -24.00 -23.45 32.56
CA LEU A 77 -24.07 -24.31 33.75
C LEU A 77 -25.29 -23.93 34.60
#